data_AF-A0A2V6V9A0-F1
#
_entry.id   AF-A0A2V6V9A0-F1
#
_cell.length_a   1.000
_cell.length_b   1.000
_cell.length_c   1.000
_cell.angle_alpha   90.00
_cell.angle_beta   90.00
_cell.angle_gamma   90.00
#
_symmetry.space_group_name_H-M   'P 1'
#
loop_
_entity.id
_entity.type
_entity.pdbx_description
1 polymer ?
#
loop_
_entity_poly.entity_id
_entity_poly.type
_entity_poly.pdbx_seq_one_letter_code
_entity_poly.pdbx_strand_id
1 'polypeptide(L)'
;MATVVLIAVVVVLTPVALASPADPTWIAGIYDDGDYDDVILLVTSASSTLVSRSGHAVPLDLAPAGPIRDAEARLGLGVVRLAFEGRAPPLA
;
A
#
# COMPACT_ATOMS: atom_id res chain seq x y z
N MET A 1 -16.27 -26.39 15.71
CA MET A 1 -16.40 -26.50 14.23
C MET A 1 -15.81 -25.31 13.52
N ALA A 2 -16.26 -24.08 13.79
CA ALA A 2 -15.72 -22.86 13.15
C ALA A 2 -14.19 -22.67 13.32
N THR A 3 -13.65 -22.93 14.51
CA THR A 3 -12.21 -22.84 14.78
C THR A 3 -11.38 -23.85 13.97
N VAL A 4 -11.85 -25.09 13.84
CA VAL A 4 -11.17 -26.13 13.04
C VAL A 4 -11.17 -25.76 11.56
N VAL A 5 -12.29 -25.24 11.06
CA VAL A 5 -12.40 -24.74 9.67
C VAL A 5 -11.45 -23.55 9.45
N LEU A 6 -11.40 -22.60 10.38
CA LEU A 6 -10.49 -21.46 10.30
C LEU A 6 -9.02 -21.89 10.25
N ILE A 7 -8.62 -22.81 11.13
CA ILE A 7 -7.25 -23.35 11.14
C ILE A 7 -6.95 -24.05 9.81
N ALA A 8 -7.87 -24.89 9.31
CA ALA A 8 -7.69 -25.57 8.03
C ALA A 8 -7.55 -24.57 6.87
N VAL A 9 -8.36 -23.51 6.84
CA VAL A 9 -8.27 -22.45 5.83
C VAL A 9 -6.91 -21.76 5.90
N VAL A 10 -6.48 -21.29 7.07
CA VAL A 10 -5.19 -20.59 7.22
C VAL A 10 -4.02 -21.47 6.78
N VAL A 11 -4.04 -22.76 7.12
CA VAL A 11 -2.99 -23.71 6.72
C VAL A 11 -2.96 -23.94 5.21
N VAL A 12 -4.12 -24.01 4.55
CA VAL A 12 -4.23 -24.32 3.11
C VAL A 12 -4.06 -23.08 2.22
N LEU A 13 -4.28 -21.87 2.74
CA LEU A 13 -4.17 -20.64 1.95
C LEU A 13 -2.78 -20.44 1.33
N THR A 14 -1.70 -20.64 2.10
CA THR A 14 -0.32 -20.46 1.61
C THR A 14 0.04 -21.40 0.46
N PRO A 15 -0.11 -22.74 0.55
CA PRO A 15 0.21 -23.62 -0.56
C PRO A 15 -0.72 -23.42 -1.77
N VAL A 16 -1.98 -23.04 -1.57
CA VAL A 16 -2.90 -22.71 -2.67
C VAL A 16 -2.49 -21.43 -3.39
N ALA A 17 -2.03 -20.42 -2.66
CA ALA A 17 -1.53 -19.18 -3.25
C ALA A 17 -0.26 -19.43 -4.08
N LEU A 18 0.64 -20.30 -3.60
CA LEU A 18 1.88 -20.68 -4.30
C LEU A 18 1.67 -21.65 -5.47
N ALA A 19 0.49 -22.24 -5.62
CA ALA A 19 0.17 -23.13 -6.74
C ALA A 19 -0.11 -22.37 -8.04
N SER A 20 -0.38 -21.06 -7.96
CA SER A 20 -0.52 -20.19 -9.14
C SER A 20 0.87 -19.83 -9.70
N PRO A 21 1.10 -19.95 -11.02
CA PRO A 21 2.33 -19.44 -11.62
C PRO A 21 2.44 -17.93 -11.40
N ALA A 22 3.68 -17.42 -11.31
CA ALA A 22 3.93 -15.99 -11.22
C ALA A 22 3.30 -15.25 -12.41
N ASP A 23 2.82 -14.03 -12.17
CA ASP A 23 2.12 -13.25 -13.20
C ASP A 23 3.11 -12.75 -14.26
N PRO A 24 3.03 -13.20 -15.52
CA PRO A 24 3.94 -12.77 -16.58
C PRO A 24 3.70 -11.31 -17.01
N THR A 25 2.58 -10.72 -16.61
CA THR A 25 2.22 -9.32 -16.89
C THR A 25 2.47 -8.39 -15.70
N TRP A 26 3.14 -8.88 -14.66
CA TRP A 26 3.44 -8.08 -13.47
C TRP A 26 4.37 -6.91 -13.79
N ILE A 27 4.06 -5.74 -13.23
CA ILE A 27 4.79 -4.49 -13.41
C ILE A 27 5.30 -4.02 -12.05
N ALA A 28 6.61 -3.80 -11.94
CA ALA A 28 7.23 -3.27 -10.73
C ALA A 28 6.71 -1.87 -10.39
N GLY A 29 6.44 -1.62 -9.11
CA GLY A 29 5.88 -0.35 -8.64
C GLY A 29 4.38 -0.19 -8.86
N ILE A 30 3.64 -1.19 -9.34
CA ILE A 30 2.17 -1.11 -9.54
C ILE A 30 1.40 -2.08 -8.64
N TYR A 31 1.96 -3.27 -8.41
CA TYR A 31 1.29 -4.35 -7.67
C TYR A 31 1.99 -4.71 -6.36
N ASP A 32 2.98 -3.93 -5.96
CA ASP A 32 3.84 -4.09 -4.78
C ASP A 32 3.82 -2.85 -3.87
N ASP A 33 2.73 -2.08 -3.91
CA ASP A 33 2.56 -0.86 -3.08
C ASP A 33 3.61 0.24 -3.42
N GLY A 34 4.17 0.20 -4.64
CA GLY A 34 5.22 1.12 -5.10
C GLY A 34 4.73 2.22 -6.05
N ASP A 35 3.42 2.46 -6.16
CA ASP A 35 2.83 3.45 -7.08
C ASP A 35 2.65 4.84 -6.43
N TYR A 36 3.06 4.97 -5.17
CA TYR A 36 3.08 6.22 -4.38
C TYR A 36 1.70 6.81 -4.10
N ASP A 37 0.64 6.00 -4.09
CA ASP A 37 -0.69 6.45 -3.66
C ASP A 37 -0.70 6.88 -2.17
N ASP A 38 0.17 6.30 -1.34
CA ASP A 38 0.47 6.67 0.05
C ASP A 38 0.99 8.11 0.19
N VAL A 39 1.87 8.55 -0.72
CA VAL A 39 2.37 9.94 -0.80
C VAL A 39 1.21 10.88 -1.11
N ILE A 40 0.38 10.53 -2.08
CA ILE A 40 -0.78 11.33 -2.47
C ILE A 40 -1.78 11.42 -1.33
N LEU A 41 -2.05 10.31 -0.64
CA LEU A 41 -2.89 10.25 0.54
C LEU A 41 -2.33 11.13 1.67
N LEU A 42 -1.01 11.11 1.90
CA LEU A 42 -0.34 11.95 2.89
C LEU A 42 -0.47 13.45 2.56
N VAL A 43 -0.19 13.85 1.32
CA VAL A 43 -0.26 15.26 0.90
C VAL A 43 -1.70 15.78 0.96
N THR A 44 -2.67 14.99 0.49
CA THR A 44 -4.08 15.39 0.46
C THR A 44 -4.69 15.42 1.86
N SER A 45 -4.33 14.49 2.74
CA SER A 45 -4.74 14.51 4.15
C SER A 45 -4.14 15.70 4.91
N ALA A 46 -2.86 16.03 4.70
CA ALA A 46 -2.23 17.22 5.27
C ALA A 46 -2.89 18.52 4.79
N SER A 47 -3.28 18.59 3.51
CA SER A 47 -3.96 19.74 2.89
C SER A 47 -5.41 19.93 3.36
N SER A 48 -6.01 18.93 4.02
CA SER A 48 -7.34 19.03 4.63
C SER A 48 -7.34 19.80 5.96
N THR A 49 -6.17 20.11 6.52
CA THR A 49 -6.04 21.06 7.61
C THR A 49 -6.24 22.45 7.03
N LEU A 50 -7.30 23.16 7.45
CA LEU A 50 -7.61 24.53 7.01
C LEU A 50 -6.37 25.44 7.15
N VAL A 51 -5.59 25.60 6.08
CA VAL A 51 -4.53 26.60 6.00
C VAL A 51 -5.22 27.97 6.04
N SER A 52 -5.01 28.70 7.12
CA SER A 52 -5.24 30.15 7.10
C SER A 52 -4.26 30.71 6.06
N ARG A 53 -4.79 31.10 4.89
CA ARG A 53 -4.02 31.50 3.72
C ARG A 53 -3.17 32.74 4.04
N SER A 54 -1.90 32.55 4.39
CA SER A 54 -0.86 33.55 4.17
C SER A 54 -0.26 33.27 2.78
N GLY A 55 -0.40 34.22 1.85
CA GLY A 55 -0.28 34.03 0.41
C GLY A 55 1.12 33.73 -0.16
N HIS A 56 1.81 32.69 0.31
CA HIS A 56 3.06 32.21 -0.28
C HIS A 56 2.88 30.76 -0.71
N ALA A 57 2.82 30.53 -2.01
CA ALA A 57 2.84 29.18 -2.58
C ALA A 57 4.20 28.56 -2.26
N VAL A 58 4.23 27.56 -1.37
CA VAL A 58 5.42 26.74 -1.16
C VAL A 58 5.51 25.78 -2.36
N PRO A 59 6.60 25.79 -3.13
CA PRO A 59 6.79 24.80 -4.19
C PRO A 59 6.85 23.41 -3.55
N LEU A 60 6.02 22.49 -4.05
CA LEU A 60 6.18 21.08 -3.73
C LEU A 60 7.39 20.59 -4.50
N ASP A 61 8.53 20.48 -3.82
CA ASP A 61 9.72 19.84 -4.36
C ASP A 61 9.48 18.33 -4.39
N LEU A 62 9.05 17.85 -5.56
CA LEU A 62 8.82 16.43 -5.84
C LEU A 62 10.16 15.73 -6.12
N ALA A 63 11.07 15.78 -5.15
CA ALA A 63 12.23 14.89 -5.16
C ALA A 63 11.73 13.43 -5.18
N PRO A 64 12.44 12.48 -5.82
CA PRO A 64 12.07 11.08 -5.76
C PRO A 64 11.94 10.71 -4.28
N ALA A 65 10.72 10.35 -3.86
CA ALA A 65 10.44 10.02 -2.49
C ALA A 65 11.37 8.85 -2.13
N GLY A 66 12.36 9.11 -1.28
CA GLY A 66 12.99 8.04 -0.54
C GLY A 66 11.92 7.26 0.23
N PRO A 67 12.22 6.04 0.73
CA PRO A 67 11.23 5.25 1.45
C PRO A 67 10.57 6.12 2.53
N ILE A 68 9.25 6.34 2.41
CA ILE A 68 8.52 7.10 3.43
C ILE A 68 8.41 6.20 4.64
N ARG A 69 9.43 6.29 5.50
CA ARG A 69 9.38 5.69 6.83
C ARG A 69 8.50 6.62 7.66
N ASP A 70 7.56 6.03 8.40
CA ASP A 70 6.78 6.69 9.46
C ASP A 70 5.46 7.39 9.05
N ALA A 71 4.99 7.29 7.80
CA ALA A 71 3.66 7.82 7.41
C ALA A 71 2.50 7.07 8.10
N GLU A 72 2.58 5.73 8.18
CA GLU A 72 1.56 4.91 8.86
C GLU A 72 1.34 5.32 10.32
N ALA A 73 2.40 5.74 11.02
CA ALA A 73 2.33 6.06 12.44
C ALA A 73 1.53 7.34 12.74
N ARG A 74 1.40 8.28 11.78
CA ARG A 74 0.79 9.59 12.02
C ARG A 74 -0.70 9.65 11.69
N LEU A 75 -1.22 8.69 10.94
CA LEU A 75 -2.60 8.74 10.44
C LEU A 75 -3.61 8.04 11.36
N GLY A 76 -3.21 7.16 12.28
CA GLY A 76 -4.14 6.46 13.20
C GLY A 76 -5.25 5.65 12.50
N LEU A 77 -5.25 5.63 11.17
CA LEU A 77 -6.10 4.84 10.31
C LEU A 77 -5.49 3.45 10.30
N GLY A 78 -6.09 2.54 11.05
CA GLY A 78 -5.75 1.14 10.96
C GLY A 78 -5.78 0.72 9.49
N VAL A 79 -4.60 0.47 8.93
CA VAL A 79 -4.31 -0.26 7.70
C VAL A 79 -5.53 -0.30 6.77
N VAL A 80 -5.83 0.82 6.14
CA VAL A 80 -6.76 0.83 5.01
C VAL A 80 -5.95 0.31 3.83
N ARG A 81 -5.67 -1.00 3.83
CA ARG A 81 -5.02 -1.70 2.72
C ARG A 81 -6.06 -1.84 1.61
N LEU A 82 -6.24 -0.77 0.84
CA LEU A 82 -7.15 -0.71 -0.30
C LEU A 82 -6.40 -1.07 -1.60
N ALA A 83 -5.64 -2.15 -1.59
CA ALA A 83 -5.29 -2.85 -2.80
C ALA A 83 -5.31 -4.35 -2.51
N PHE A 84 -5.95 -5.10 -3.38
CA PHE A 84 -5.82 -6.54 -3.42
C PHE A 84 -4.51 -6.84 -4.19
N GLU A 85 -3.39 -7.01 -3.47
CA GLU A 85 -2.09 -7.54 -3.97
C GLU A 85 -2.20 -9.01 -4.44
N GLY A 86 -3.11 -9.29 -5.37
CA GLY A 86 -3.34 -10.65 -5.86
C GLY A 86 -2.29 -11.15 -6.85
N ARG A 87 -1.41 -10.28 -7.36
CA ARG A 87 -0.48 -10.60 -8.45
C ARG A 87 0.93 -10.82 -7.90
N ALA A 88 1.41 -12.05 -8.03
CA ALA A 88 2.76 -12.41 -7.60
C ALA A 88 3.80 -11.94 -8.63
N PRO A 89 4.94 -11.35 -8.19
CA PRO A 89 6.03 -10.97 -9.08
C PRO A 89 6.65 -12.20 -9.76
N PRO A 90 7.28 -12.04 -10.95
CA PRO A 90 8.02 -13.10 -11.62
C PRO A 90 9.14 -13.63 -10.71
N LEU A 91 9.39 -14.94 -10.79
CA LEU A 91 10.54 -15.56 -10.14
C LEU A 91 11.82 -15.03 -10.81
N ALA A 92 12.73 -14.46 -10.02
CA ALA A 92 14.03 -13.97 -10.47
C ALA A 92 14.99 -15.12 -10.83
#